data_AF-A0A925AH56-F1
#
_entry.id   AF-A0A925AH56-F1
#
_cell.length_a   1.000
_cell.length_b   1.000
_cell.length_c   1.000
_cell.angle_alpha   90.00
_cell.angle_beta   90.00
_cell.angle_gamma   90.00
#
_symmetry.space_group_name_H-M   'P 1'
#
loop_
_entity.id
_entity.type
_entity.pdbx_description
1 polymer ?
#
loop_
_entity_poly.entity_id
_entity_poly.type
_entity_poly.pdbx_seq_one_letter_code
_entity_poly.pdbx_strand_id
1 'polypeptide(L)'
;MIAVTGAAGFIGSCMVKRLNDAGYQDVLAVDDFSRPDKNRNLEEKQLWGQMHRLNFVRWLERNHTDVDAVIHLGARTDTTEQSIEIFNELNLEYSRALWMLCAGFDIPFLYASSAATYGLGELGYSDNHATIPQLRPLNPYGQSKQDFDVWVL
;
A
#
# COMPACT_ATOMS: atom_id res chain seq x y z
N MET A 1 -13.16 11.99 -0.02
CA MET A 1 -11.72 11.95 -0.40
C MET A 1 -11.21 10.53 -0.68
N ILE A 2 -10.28 10.36 -1.64
CA ILE A 2 -9.54 9.11 -1.86
C ILE A 2 -8.11 9.27 -1.35
N ALA A 3 -7.69 8.40 -0.42
CA ALA A 3 -6.30 8.37 0.04
C ALA A 3 -5.47 7.38 -0.77
N VAL A 4 -4.28 7.80 -1.24
CA VAL A 4 -3.34 6.94 -1.95
C VAL A 4 -2.04 6.86 -1.16
N THR A 5 -1.68 5.69 -0.65
CA THR A 5 -0.38 5.50 0.01
C THR A 5 0.70 5.13 -1.00
N GLY A 6 1.96 5.49 -0.71
CA GLY A 6 3.04 5.34 -1.70
C GLY A 6 2.87 6.26 -2.91
N ALA A 7 2.15 7.38 -2.73
CA ALA A 7 1.72 8.26 -3.81
C ALA A 7 2.87 8.90 -4.60
N ALA A 8 4.03 9.16 -3.96
CA ALA A 8 5.21 9.67 -4.65
C ALA A 8 6.01 8.55 -5.36
N GLY A 9 5.64 7.27 -5.12
CA GLY A 9 6.20 6.12 -5.80
C GLY A 9 5.76 5.97 -7.26
N PHE A 10 6.30 4.96 -7.94
CA PHE A 10 6.05 4.72 -9.35
C PHE A 10 4.55 4.44 -9.62
N ILE A 11 4.03 3.33 -9.08
CA ILE A 11 2.62 2.95 -9.28
C ILE A 11 1.67 3.96 -8.62
N GLY A 12 2.00 4.42 -7.41
CA GLY A 12 1.18 5.39 -6.67
C GLY A 12 0.95 6.69 -7.45
N SER A 13 2.00 7.26 -8.03
CA SER A 13 1.86 8.48 -8.83
C SER A 13 1.03 8.25 -10.11
N CYS A 14 1.21 7.12 -10.80
CA CYS A 14 0.35 6.75 -11.93
C CYS A 14 -1.13 6.62 -11.51
N MET A 15 -1.39 6.06 -10.33
CA MET A 15 -2.75 5.98 -9.79
C MET A 15 -3.34 7.37 -9.51
N VAL A 16 -2.59 8.27 -8.87
CA VAL A 16 -3.05 9.65 -8.66
C VAL A 16 -3.37 10.35 -9.99
N LYS A 17 -2.50 10.19 -11.00
CA LYS A 17 -2.76 10.73 -12.35
C LYS A 17 -4.07 10.19 -12.92
N ARG A 18 -4.28 8.87 -12.82
CA ARG A 18 -5.49 8.20 -13.32
C ARG A 18 -6.77 8.66 -12.61
N LEU A 19 -6.68 8.94 -11.30
CA LEU A 19 -7.77 9.51 -10.51
C LEU A 19 -8.09 10.93 -10.97
N ASN A 20 -7.08 11.80 -11.11
CA ASN A 20 -7.25 13.15 -11.62
C ASN A 20 -7.88 13.16 -13.02
N ASP A 21 -7.43 12.28 -13.92
CA ASP A 21 -7.97 12.15 -15.27
C ASP A 21 -9.43 11.66 -15.28
N ALA A 22 -9.86 10.98 -14.22
CA ALA A 22 -11.27 10.59 -14.03
C ALA A 22 -12.13 11.68 -13.35
N GLY A 23 -11.55 12.84 -13.02
CA GLY A 23 -12.24 13.94 -12.32
C GLY A 23 -12.14 13.89 -10.80
N TYR A 24 -11.44 12.91 -10.21
CA TYR A 24 -11.19 12.89 -8.77
C TYR A 24 -10.02 13.83 -8.43
N GLN A 25 -10.35 14.98 -7.85
CA GLN A 25 -9.37 15.97 -7.39
C GLN A 25 -9.19 15.96 -5.87
N ASP A 26 -10.14 15.35 -5.14
CA ASP A 26 -10.09 15.19 -3.69
C ASP A 26 -9.22 13.98 -3.29
N VAL A 27 -7.94 14.04 -3.67
CA VAL A 27 -6.95 12.97 -3.46
C VAL A 27 -5.93 13.38 -2.40
N LEU A 28 -5.83 12.57 -1.34
CA LEU A 28 -4.79 12.70 -0.33
C LEU A 28 -3.61 11.80 -0.66
N ALA A 29 -2.47 12.41 -0.97
CA ALA A 29 -1.21 11.69 -1.20
C ALA A 29 -0.53 11.37 0.13
N VAL A 30 -0.32 10.09 0.42
CA VAL A 30 0.36 9.62 1.64
C VAL A 30 1.69 8.99 1.29
N ASP A 31 2.80 9.54 1.79
CA ASP A 31 4.16 9.02 1.53
C ASP A 31 5.16 9.49 2.60
N ASP A 32 6.45 9.18 2.44
CA ASP A 32 7.56 9.68 3.26
C ASP A 32 7.99 11.11 2.91
N PHE A 33 7.88 11.45 1.62
CA PHE A 33 8.36 12.69 1.00
C PHE A 33 9.83 13.09 1.26
N SER A 34 10.64 12.26 1.94
CA SER A 34 12.05 12.56 2.23
C SER A 34 12.96 12.54 1.00
N ARG A 35 12.51 11.91 -0.09
CA ARG A 35 13.21 11.71 -1.37
C ARG A 35 12.73 12.76 -2.40
N PRO A 36 13.46 13.87 -2.63
CA PRO A 36 13.02 14.93 -3.52
C PRO A 36 12.83 14.46 -4.97
N ASP A 37 13.66 13.51 -5.41
CA ASP A 37 13.56 12.90 -6.74
C ASP A 37 12.23 12.19 -6.96
N LYS A 38 11.65 11.57 -5.92
CA LYS A 38 10.33 10.93 -5.99
C LYS A 38 9.20 11.96 -5.93
N ASN A 39 9.37 13.05 -5.19
CA ASN A 39 8.34 14.08 -5.06
C ASN A 39 8.02 14.76 -6.40
N ARG A 40 8.97 14.77 -7.34
CA ARG A 40 8.78 15.22 -8.72
C ARG A 40 7.66 14.46 -9.45
N ASN A 41 7.40 13.22 -9.04
CA ASN A 41 6.27 12.46 -9.57
C ASN A 41 4.92 13.09 -9.23
N LEU A 42 4.84 14.09 -8.33
CA LEU A 42 3.60 14.73 -7.91
C LEU A 42 3.41 16.17 -8.44
N GLU A 43 4.40 16.78 -9.10
CA GLU A 43 4.44 18.21 -9.43
C GLU A 43 3.28 18.71 -10.32
N GLU A 44 2.66 17.83 -11.12
CA GLU A 44 1.55 18.19 -12.03
C GLU A 44 0.22 17.56 -11.64
N LYS A 45 0.12 17.01 -10.43
CA LYS A 45 -1.08 16.30 -9.96
C LYS A 45 -1.93 17.19 -9.08
N GLN A 46 -3.24 17.07 -9.23
CA GLN A 46 -4.21 17.74 -8.38
C GLN A 46 -4.40 16.91 -7.11
N LEU A 47 -4.03 17.48 -5.97
CA LEU A 47 -4.11 16.85 -4.67
C LEU A 47 -4.91 17.75 -3.74
N TRP A 48 -5.77 17.14 -2.93
CA TRP A 48 -6.35 17.82 -1.78
C TRP A 48 -5.27 18.14 -0.74
N GLY A 49 -4.32 17.21 -0.55
CA GLY A 49 -3.22 17.40 0.37
C GLY A 49 -2.16 16.30 0.30
N GLN A 50 -1.10 16.49 1.07
CA GLN A 50 -0.03 15.53 1.27
C GLN A 50 0.11 15.22 2.77
N MET A 51 0.36 13.96 3.11
CA MET A 51 0.49 13.53 4.49
C MET A 51 1.61 12.52 4.68
N HIS A 52 2.45 12.77 5.68
CA HIS A 52 3.49 11.81 6.05
C HIS A 52 2.87 10.49 6.52
N ARG A 53 3.36 9.35 6.00
CA ARG A 53 2.81 8.02 6.31
C ARG A 53 2.69 7.70 7.80
N LEU A 54 3.63 8.18 8.62
CA LEU A 54 3.63 7.96 10.07
C LEU A 54 2.44 8.63 10.78
N ASN A 55 1.87 9.68 10.19
CA ASN A 55 0.72 10.38 10.73
C ASN A 55 -0.60 9.80 10.24
N PHE A 56 -0.58 9.09 9.11
CA PHE A 56 -1.80 8.71 8.40
C PHE A 56 -2.68 7.75 9.17
N VAL A 57 -2.14 6.74 9.86
CA VAL A 57 -2.93 5.78 10.65
C VAL A 57 -3.78 6.51 11.71
N ARG A 58 -3.14 7.38 12.52
CA ARG A 58 -3.83 8.17 13.55
C ARG A 58 -4.77 9.20 12.96
N TRP A 59 -4.43 9.76 11.81
CA TRP A 59 -5.30 10.71 11.12
C TRP A 59 -6.54 10.01 10.57
N LEU A 60 -6.39 8.85 9.94
CA LEU A 60 -7.49 8.05 9.40
C LEU A 60 -8.45 7.64 10.51
N GLU A 61 -7.95 7.17 11.65
CA GLU A 61 -8.78 6.84 12.82
C GLU A 61 -9.71 8.01 13.22
N ARG A 62 -9.20 9.24 13.18
CA ARG A 62 -9.94 10.45 13.61
C ARG A 62 -10.82 11.08 12.53
N ASN A 63 -10.49 10.88 11.25
CA ASN A 63 -11.13 11.56 10.12
C ASN A 63 -11.71 10.56 9.10
N HIS A 64 -11.99 9.33 9.53
CA HIS A 64 -12.48 8.24 8.66
C HIS A 64 -13.75 8.63 7.89
N THR A 65 -14.60 9.49 8.45
CA THR A 65 -15.84 9.97 7.82
C THR A 65 -15.62 10.76 6.54
N ASP A 66 -14.42 11.31 6.34
CA ASP A 66 -14.08 12.11 5.15
C ASP A 66 -13.41 11.27 4.04
N VAL A 67 -13.14 9.99 4.31
CA VAL A 67 -12.38 9.08 3.42
C VAL A 67 -13.31 8.07 2.76
N ASP A 68 -13.47 8.21 1.44
CA ASP A 68 -14.32 7.34 0.61
C ASP A 68 -13.63 6.02 0.24
N ALA A 69 -12.30 6.00 0.17
CA ALA A 69 -11.50 4.82 -0.15
C ALA A 69 -10.03 5.02 0.19
N VAL A 70 -9.33 3.92 0.47
CA VAL A 70 -7.87 3.87 0.61
C VAL A 70 -7.30 2.94 -0.46
N ILE A 71 -6.45 3.49 -1.34
CA ILE A 71 -5.64 2.74 -2.28
C ILE A 71 -4.22 2.61 -1.69
N HIS A 72 -3.93 1.47 -1.10
CA HIS A 72 -2.69 1.19 -0.38
C HIS A 72 -1.61 0.60 -1.30
N LEU A 73 -0.73 1.47 -1.80
CA LEU A 73 0.40 1.10 -2.69
C LEU A 73 1.78 1.33 -2.05
N GLY A 74 1.81 1.91 -0.85
CA GLY A 74 3.02 2.18 -0.10
C GLY A 74 3.60 0.93 0.56
N ALA A 75 4.84 0.60 0.22
CA ALA A 75 5.62 -0.45 0.86
C ALA A 75 7.12 -0.14 0.70
N ARG A 76 7.97 -0.70 1.55
CA ARG A 76 9.39 -0.88 1.23
C ARG A 76 9.49 -2.02 0.23
N THR A 77 10.03 -1.70 -0.94
CA THR A 77 10.09 -2.61 -2.11
C THR A 77 11.51 -2.95 -2.52
N ASP A 78 12.52 -2.47 -1.80
CA ASP A 78 13.91 -2.77 -2.10
C ASP A 78 14.20 -4.24 -1.77
N THR A 79 14.30 -5.10 -2.78
CA THR A 79 14.56 -6.53 -2.59
C THR A 79 15.99 -6.83 -2.16
N THR A 80 16.88 -5.83 -2.16
CA THR A 80 18.24 -5.96 -1.64
C THR A 80 18.30 -5.72 -0.14
N GLU A 81 17.29 -5.05 0.43
CA GLU A 81 17.11 -4.89 1.87
C GLU A 81 16.95 -6.28 2.52
N GLN A 82 17.71 -6.51 3.59
CA GLN A 82 17.70 -7.77 4.34
C GLN A 82 17.07 -7.61 5.73
N SER A 83 16.80 -6.38 6.17
CA SER A 83 16.13 -6.14 7.44
C SER A 83 14.66 -6.57 7.37
N ILE A 84 14.38 -7.71 7.99
CA ILE A 84 13.04 -8.22 8.20
C ILE A 84 12.23 -7.24 9.06
N GLU A 85 12.88 -6.55 10.01
CA GLU A 85 12.25 -5.59 10.91
C GLU A 85 11.63 -4.43 10.12
N ILE A 86 12.35 -3.89 9.13
CA ILE A 86 11.85 -2.82 8.26
C ILE A 86 10.64 -3.29 7.46
N PHE A 87 10.67 -4.52 6.93
CA PHE A 87 9.54 -5.07 6.20
C PHE A 87 8.34 -5.34 7.12
N ASN A 88 8.58 -5.83 8.33
CA ASN A 88 7.51 -6.03 9.32
C ASN A 88 6.86 -4.69 9.67
N GLU A 89 7.64 -3.66 9.97
CA GLU A 89 7.11 -2.33 10.31
C GLU A 89 6.36 -1.70 9.15
N LEU A 90 7.01 -1.56 7.98
CA LEU A 90 6.52 -0.71 6.90
C LEU A 90 5.67 -1.44 5.86
N ASN A 91 5.70 -2.77 5.82
CA ASN A 91 4.84 -3.57 4.94
C ASN A 91 3.76 -4.27 5.75
N LEU A 92 4.12 -5.14 6.69
CA LEU A 92 3.13 -6.00 7.35
C LEU A 92 2.25 -5.23 8.35
N GLU A 93 2.85 -4.69 9.41
CA GLU A 93 2.12 -4.04 10.50
C GLU A 93 1.43 -2.75 10.04
N TYR A 94 2.07 -1.99 9.16
CA TYR A 94 1.43 -0.81 8.55
C TYR A 94 0.20 -1.19 7.72
N SER A 95 0.27 -2.26 6.92
CA SER A 95 -0.89 -2.73 6.14
C SER A 95 -2.00 -3.27 7.05
N ARG A 96 -1.65 -4.02 8.10
CA ARG A 96 -2.62 -4.52 9.10
C ARG A 96 -3.35 -3.38 9.79
N ALA A 97 -2.62 -2.35 10.23
CA ALA A 97 -3.22 -1.19 10.89
C ALA A 97 -4.22 -0.48 9.97
N LEU A 98 -3.87 -0.26 8.70
CA LEU A 98 -4.79 0.37 7.75
C LEU A 98 -5.98 -0.54 7.42
N TRP A 99 -5.76 -1.84 7.22
CA TRP A 99 -6.85 -2.80 6.97
C TRP A 99 -7.85 -2.81 8.13
N MET A 100 -7.37 -2.91 9.37
CA MET A 100 -8.25 -2.93 10.54
C MET A 100 -9.10 -1.67 10.66
N LEU A 101 -8.53 -0.49 10.40
CA LEU A 101 -9.29 0.76 10.40
C LEU A 101 -10.30 0.80 9.25
N CYS A 102 -9.88 0.46 8.04
CA CYS A 102 -10.77 0.52 6.88
C CYS A 102 -11.93 -0.49 7.00
N ALA A 103 -11.63 -1.72 7.39
CA ALA A 103 -12.65 -2.74 7.65
C ALA A 103 -13.57 -2.35 8.82
N GLY A 104 -13.03 -1.72 9.87
CA GLY A 104 -13.81 -1.27 11.03
C GLY A 104 -14.71 -0.06 10.77
N PHE A 105 -14.41 0.73 9.74
CA PHE A 105 -15.17 1.92 9.35
C PHE A 105 -15.90 1.78 8.01
N ASP A 106 -15.97 0.57 7.45
CA ASP A 106 -16.58 0.27 6.15
C ASP A 106 -15.99 1.10 4.98
N ILE A 107 -14.70 1.41 5.04
CA ILE A 107 -13.96 2.11 3.99
C ILE A 107 -13.41 1.08 2.99
N PRO A 108 -13.72 1.18 1.69
CA PRO A 108 -13.09 0.38 0.65
C PRO A 108 -11.55 0.47 0.72
N PHE A 109 -10.90 -0.68 0.90
CA PHE A 109 -9.45 -0.79 0.95
C PHE A 109 -8.93 -1.65 -0.21
N LEU A 110 -8.17 -1.03 -1.10
CA LEU A 110 -7.53 -1.69 -2.23
C LEU A 110 -6.04 -1.71 -1.98
N TYR A 111 -5.41 -2.90 -1.91
CA TYR A 111 -3.99 -3.00 -1.57
C TYR A 111 -3.18 -3.72 -2.64
N ALA A 112 -1.87 -3.43 -2.64
CA ALA A 112 -0.92 -4.11 -3.51
C ALA A 112 -0.28 -5.33 -2.81
N SER A 113 -0.60 -6.53 -3.29
CA SER A 113 0.22 -7.72 -3.09
C SER A 113 1.41 -7.74 -4.10
N SER A 114 2.05 -8.89 -4.32
CA SER A 114 3.14 -9.07 -5.26
C SER A 114 3.23 -10.50 -5.76
N ALA A 115 3.57 -10.70 -7.05
CA ALA A 115 3.90 -12.02 -7.58
C ALA A 115 5.12 -12.67 -6.90
N ALA A 116 5.89 -11.91 -6.09
CA ALA A 116 6.95 -12.47 -5.25
C ALA A 116 6.43 -13.49 -4.23
N THR A 117 5.12 -13.49 -3.92
CA THR A 117 4.50 -14.47 -3.03
C THR A 117 4.61 -15.90 -3.58
N TYR A 118 4.52 -16.07 -4.90
CA TYR A 118 4.53 -17.38 -5.57
C TYR A 118 5.85 -18.15 -5.48
N GLY A 119 6.95 -17.54 -5.02
CA GLY A 119 8.22 -18.24 -4.90
C GLY A 119 8.83 -18.61 -6.25
N LEU A 120 9.24 -19.88 -6.43
CA LEU A 120 9.65 -20.40 -7.73
C LEU A 120 8.46 -20.81 -8.61
N GLY A 121 7.23 -20.62 -8.13
CA GLY A 121 6.00 -20.95 -8.88
C GLY A 121 5.67 -22.45 -8.87
N GLU A 122 6.18 -23.22 -7.90
CA GLU A 122 5.99 -24.67 -7.82
C GLU A 122 4.51 -25.08 -7.65
N LEU A 123 3.69 -24.16 -7.13
CA LEU A 123 2.24 -24.32 -6.96
C LEU A 123 1.43 -23.57 -8.05
N GLY A 124 2.11 -23.09 -9.10
CA GLY A 124 1.53 -22.26 -10.15
C GLY A 124 1.32 -20.80 -9.73
N TYR A 125 0.70 -20.03 -10.64
CA TYR A 125 0.41 -18.60 -10.47
C TYR A 125 -1.10 -18.40 -10.38
N SER A 126 -1.70 -18.76 -9.24
CA SER A 126 -3.14 -18.69 -9.00
C SER A 126 -3.45 -18.10 -7.63
N ASP A 127 -4.35 -17.11 -7.60
CA ASP A 127 -4.84 -16.47 -6.37
C ASP A 127 -5.96 -17.28 -5.69
N ASN A 128 -5.85 -18.61 -5.71
CA ASN A 128 -6.79 -19.48 -5.02
C ASN A 128 -6.53 -19.41 -3.50
N HIS A 129 -7.52 -18.99 -2.73
CA HIS A 129 -7.42 -18.84 -1.27
C HIS A 129 -7.01 -20.14 -0.56
N ALA A 130 -7.30 -21.32 -1.12
CA ALA A 130 -6.88 -22.60 -0.56
C ALA A 130 -5.37 -22.88 -0.73
N THR A 131 -4.72 -22.27 -1.72
CA THR A 131 -3.29 -22.46 -2.01
C THR A 131 -2.42 -21.34 -1.47
N ILE A 132 -2.97 -20.13 -1.27
CA ILE A 132 -2.22 -18.97 -0.77
C ILE A 132 -1.41 -19.32 0.50
N PRO A 133 -1.95 -19.95 1.56
CA PRO A 133 -1.16 -20.28 2.76
C PRO A 133 0.03 -21.22 2.54
N GLN A 134 0.13 -21.86 1.39
CA GLN A 134 1.17 -22.83 1.04
C GLN A 134 2.32 -22.21 0.23
N LEU A 135 2.15 -20.98 -0.29
CA LEU A 135 3.15 -20.31 -1.10
C LEU A 135 4.44 -20.02 -0.32
N ARG A 136 5.58 -20.05 -1.01
CA ARG A 136 6.94 -19.96 -0.42
C ARG A 136 7.77 -18.86 -1.11
N PRO A 137 7.67 -17.61 -0.65
CA PRO A 137 8.45 -16.50 -1.21
C PRO A 137 9.97 -16.70 -1.08
N LEU A 138 10.74 -16.11 -1.99
CA LEU A 138 12.20 -16.29 -2.05
C LEU A 138 13.02 -15.21 -1.33
N ASN A 139 12.37 -14.16 -0.82
CA ASN A 139 13.04 -13.06 -0.15
C ASN A 139 12.15 -12.42 0.92
N PRO A 140 12.73 -11.65 1.87
CA PRO A 140 11.97 -11.02 2.95
C PRO A 140 10.84 -10.08 2.48
N TYR A 141 11.04 -9.38 1.37
CA TYR A 141 9.97 -8.56 0.77
C TYR A 141 8.76 -9.40 0.38
N GLY A 142 8.97 -10.49 -0.37
CA GLY A 142 7.91 -11.42 -0.76
C GLY A 142 7.26 -12.08 0.45
N GLN A 143 8.05 -12.43 1.48
CA GLN A 143 7.52 -12.95 2.74
C GLN A 143 6.60 -11.93 3.43
N SER A 144 6.96 -10.65 3.48
CA SER A 144 6.10 -9.62 4.08
C SER A 144 4.75 -9.45 3.38
N LYS A 145 4.70 -9.65 2.06
CA LYS A 145 3.46 -9.62 1.28
C LYS A 145 2.62 -10.87 1.52
N GLN A 146 3.28 -12.03 1.53
CA GLN A 146 2.66 -13.31 1.82
C GLN A 146 2.05 -13.34 3.24
N ASP A 147 2.75 -12.81 4.24
CA ASP A 147 2.29 -12.77 5.62
C ASP A 147 1.05 -11.88 5.78
N PHE A 148 0.95 -10.81 4.98
CA PHE A 148 -0.25 -9.97 4.95
C PHE A 148 -1.40 -10.68 4.21
N ASP A 149 -1.14 -11.27 3.04
CA ASP A 149 -2.14 -12.01 2.25
C ASP A 149 -2.73 -13.18 3.04
N VAL A 150 -1.92 -13.95 3.77
CA VAL A 150 -2.44 -15.04 4.61
C VAL A 150 -3.25 -14.51 5.79
N TRP A 151 -2.85 -13.38 6.36
CA TRP A 151 -3.52 -12.80 7.53
C TRP A 151 -4.87 -12.16 7.19
N VAL A 152 -5.04 -11.63 5.97
CA VAL A 152 -6.25 -10.90 5.55
C VAL A 152 -7.38 -11.80 5.05
N LEU A 153 -7.08 -13.05 4.69
CA LEU A 153 -8.03 -14.07 4.23
C LEU A 153 -8.87 -14.65 5.37
#